data_AF-A0A1F7PBF7-F1
#
_entry.id   AF-A0A1F7PBF7-F1
#
_cell.length_a   1.000
_cell.length_b   1.000
_cell.length_c   1.000
_cell.angle_alpha   90.00
_cell.angle_beta   90.00
_cell.angle_gamma   90.00
#
_symmetry.space_group_name_H-M   'P 1'
#
loop_
_entity.id
_entity.type
_entity.pdbx_description
1 polymer ?
#
loop_
_entity_poly.entity_id
_entity_poly.type
_entity_poly.pdbx_seq_one_letter_code
_entity_poly.pdbx_strand_id
1 'polypeptide(L)'
;MAVVTACAFVAGAAPALAGPEDAEAGRGIFAAKQCVRCHLPRGEPGFGPPLEEIRRPQGAMELAGRLWNHVPAMAGALAQGGVEWPRIGAQEMAALMAYLQADARRDAEPDLYKGQVALLRKGCLKCHSLRREGGRVEPDLAERRADYESAAAWAAAMWTHTPRMAAMAGRLGVPYPRFAGDEMGNLLGFLKEAAAAPLAGPKAAPKR
;
A
#
# COMPACT_ATOMS: atom_id res chain seq x y z
N MET A 1 -12.14 31.96 44.34
CA MET A 1 -12.15 32.09 42.87
C MET A 1 -11.38 30.93 42.29
N ALA A 2 -12.07 29.93 41.74
CA ALA A 2 -11.45 28.80 41.05
C ALA A 2 -11.81 28.91 39.56
N VAL A 3 -10.81 29.13 38.72
CA VAL A 3 -10.98 29.17 37.27
C VAL A 3 -10.83 27.74 36.76
N VAL A 4 -11.93 27.16 36.29
CA VAL A 4 -11.94 25.86 35.61
C VAL A 4 -11.68 26.12 34.14
N THR A 5 -10.46 25.82 33.68
CA THR A 5 -10.10 25.90 32.27
C THR A 5 -10.63 24.67 31.55
N ALA A 6 -11.61 24.85 30.67
CA ALA A 6 -12.13 23.79 29.82
C ALA A 6 -11.13 23.46 28.71
N CYS A 7 -10.60 22.23 28.70
CA CYS A 7 -9.90 21.68 27.54
C CYS A 7 -10.93 21.41 26.43
N ALA A 8 -10.87 22.19 25.36
CA ALA A 8 -11.59 21.88 24.14
C ALA A 8 -10.92 20.69 23.44
N PHE A 9 -11.64 19.57 23.33
CA PHE A 9 -11.24 18.46 22.47
C PHE A 9 -11.40 18.89 21.01
N VAL A 10 -10.32 18.86 20.25
CA VAL A 10 -10.36 18.99 18.79
C VAL A 10 -10.83 17.64 18.26
N ALA A 11 -12.09 17.55 17.84
CA ALA A 11 -12.60 16.39 17.12
C ALA A 11 -11.86 16.28 15.78
N GLY A 12 -11.11 15.21 15.58
CA GLY A 12 -10.53 14.88 14.28
C GLY A 12 -11.66 14.60 13.29
N ALA A 13 -11.68 15.32 12.16
CA ALA A 13 -12.61 15.05 11.09
C ALA A 13 -12.41 13.61 10.60
N ALA A 14 -13.50 12.84 10.55
CA ALA A 14 -13.49 11.53 9.89
C ALA A 14 -13.03 11.72 8.43
N PRO A 15 -12.24 10.79 7.86
CA PRO A 15 -11.84 10.88 6.47
C PRO A 15 -13.08 10.98 5.60
N ALA A 16 -13.16 12.05 4.79
CA ALA A 16 -14.26 12.27 3.88
C ALA A 16 -14.41 11.07 2.95
N LEU A 17 -15.66 10.62 2.75
CA LEU A 17 -15.98 9.60 1.76
C LEU A 17 -15.44 10.03 0.40
N ALA A 18 -14.83 9.09 -0.32
CA ALA A 18 -14.55 9.29 -1.73
C ALA A 18 -15.88 9.54 -2.47
N GLY A 19 -16.07 10.77 -2.93
CA GLY A 19 -17.31 11.21 -3.56
C GLY A 19 -17.37 10.85 -5.06
N PRO A 20 -18.52 11.07 -5.72
CA PRO A 20 -18.61 10.99 -7.18
C PRO A 20 -17.58 11.87 -7.91
N GLU A 21 -17.23 13.01 -7.32
CA GLU A 21 -16.18 13.92 -7.80
C GLU A 21 -14.78 13.28 -7.80
N ASP A 22 -14.45 12.49 -6.76
CA ASP A 22 -13.19 11.75 -6.69
C ASP A 22 -13.13 10.63 -7.74
N ALA A 23 -14.26 10.00 -8.03
CA ALA A 23 -14.35 8.96 -9.05
C ALA A 23 -14.17 9.52 -10.48
N GLU A 24 -14.71 10.71 -10.80
CA GLU A 24 -14.47 11.35 -12.11
C GLU A 24 -13.03 11.85 -12.22
N ALA A 25 -12.47 12.46 -11.15
CA ALA A 25 -11.06 12.81 -11.11
C ALA A 25 -10.18 11.56 -11.32
N GLY A 26 -10.51 10.44 -10.68
CA GLY A 26 -9.84 9.16 -10.84
C GLY A 26 -9.92 8.62 -12.26
N ARG A 27 -11.07 8.74 -12.93
CA ARG A 27 -11.23 8.42 -14.35
C ARG A 27 -10.29 9.24 -15.23
N GLY A 28 -10.21 10.55 -14.96
CA GLY A 28 -9.28 11.45 -15.65
C GLY A 28 -7.82 11.05 -15.47
N ILE A 29 -7.42 10.71 -14.24
CA ILE A 29 -6.06 10.23 -13.92
C ILE A 29 -5.80 8.88 -14.61
N PHE A 30 -6.76 7.96 -14.63
CA PHE A 30 -6.63 6.66 -15.28
C PHE A 30 -6.33 6.80 -16.79
N ALA A 31 -6.98 7.75 -17.46
CA ALA A 31 -6.67 8.10 -18.84
C ALA A 31 -5.30 8.81 -18.96
N ALA A 32 -5.04 9.84 -18.15
CA ALA A 32 -3.82 10.64 -18.22
C ALA A 32 -2.54 9.82 -17.97
N LYS A 33 -2.59 8.88 -17.02
CA LYS A 33 -1.50 7.94 -16.69
C LYS A 33 -1.47 6.72 -17.63
N GLN A 34 -2.25 6.74 -18.71
CA GLN A 34 -2.26 5.76 -19.79
C GLN A 34 -2.71 4.34 -19.36
N CYS A 35 -3.39 4.20 -18.22
CA CYS A 35 -3.92 2.90 -17.77
C CYS A 35 -4.94 2.33 -18.77
N VAL A 36 -5.67 3.22 -19.46
CA VAL A 36 -6.61 2.88 -20.56
C VAL A 36 -5.95 2.19 -21.75
N ARG A 37 -4.62 2.23 -21.91
CA ARG A 37 -3.96 1.53 -23.03
C ARG A 37 -4.00 0.00 -22.88
N CYS A 38 -4.10 -0.50 -21.66
CA CYS A 38 -4.10 -1.92 -21.37
C CYS A 38 -5.43 -2.38 -20.77
N HIS A 39 -6.03 -1.56 -19.90
CA HIS A 39 -7.27 -1.87 -19.21
C HIS A 39 -8.47 -1.23 -19.92
N LEU A 40 -8.79 -1.78 -21.08
CA LEU A 40 -9.94 -1.36 -21.89
C LEU A 40 -11.24 -2.08 -21.45
N PRO A 41 -12.42 -1.56 -21.82
CA PRO A 41 -13.68 -2.27 -21.66
C PRO A 41 -13.65 -3.69 -22.23
N ARG A 42 -14.45 -4.58 -21.65
CA ARG A 42 -14.54 -5.97 -22.11
C ARG A 42 -14.92 -6.04 -23.58
N GLY A 43 -14.14 -6.79 -24.36
CA GLY A 43 -14.34 -6.97 -25.80
C GLY A 43 -13.48 -6.06 -26.67
N GLU A 44 -12.80 -5.08 -26.07
CA GLU A 44 -11.79 -4.27 -26.77
C GLU A 44 -10.40 -4.93 -26.71
N PRO A 45 -9.50 -4.64 -27.68
CA PRO A 45 -8.19 -5.29 -27.79
C PRO A 45 -7.16 -4.74 -26.78
N GLY A 46 -7.48 -4.81 -25.49
CA GLY A 46 -6.59 -4.45 -24.38
C GLY A 46 -5.61 -5.58 -24.04
N PHE A 47 -4.40 -5.20 -23.60
CA PHE A 47 -3.35 -6.16 -23.19
C PHE A 47 -3.43 -6.58 -21.72
N GLY A 48 -4.19 -5.85 -20.90
CA GLY A 48 -4.39 -6.12 -19.48
C GLY A 48 -5.76 -6.72 -19.19
N PRO A 49 -6.04 -7.06 -17.92
CA PRO A 49 -7.39 -7.39 -17.49
C PRO A 49 -8.38 -6.30 -17.90
N PRO A 50 -9.59 -6.65 -18.39
CA PRO A 50 -10.63 -5.70 -18.71
C PRO A 50 -10.93 -4.75 -17.56
N LEU A 51 -11.31 -3.52 -17.88
CA LEU A 51 -11.60 -2.49 -16.89
C LEU A 51 -12.62 -2.96 -15.85
N GLU A 52 -13.65 -3.70 -16.26
CA GLU A 52 -14.70 -4.22 -15.38
C GLU A 52 -14.18 -5.24 -14.37
N GLU A 53 -13.03 -5.88 -14.63
CA GLU A 53 -12.42 -6.81 -13.67
C GLU A 53 -11.69 -6.08 -12.55
N ILE A 54 -11.14 -4.90 -12.83
CA ILE A 54 -10.43 -4.09 -11.84
C ILE A 54 -11.31 -3.03 -11.18
N ARG A 55 -12.34 -2.53 -11.88
CA ARG A 55 -13.29 -1.54 -11.42
C ARG A 55 -14.53 -2.23 -10.85
N ARG A 56 -14.44 -2.62 -9.58
CA ARG A 56 -15.48 -3.37 -8.87
C ARG A 56 -15.48 -3.04 -7.37
N PRO A 57 -16.61 -3.19 -6.66
CA PRO A 57 -16.65 -2.97 -5.22
C PRO A 57 -15.67 -3.87 -4.48
N GLN A 58 -14.72 -3.29 -3.75
CA GLN A 58 -13.65 -4.02 -3.06
C GLN A 58 -13.09 -3.20 -1.88
N GLY A 59 -12.28 -3.83 -1.03
CA GLY A 59 -11.51 -3.12 0.00
C GLY A 59 -10.40 -2.24 -0.60
N ALA A 60 -10.04 -1.15 0.06
CA ALA A 60 -8.94 -0.29 -0.38
C ALA A 60 -7.58 -0.95 -0.17
N MET A 61 -7.39 -1.65 0.94
CA MET A 61 -6.20 -2.47 1.19
C MET A 61 -6.18 -3.74 0.36
N GLU A 62 -7.35 -4.32 0.06
CA GLU A 62 -7.47 -5.41 -0.92
C GLU A 62 -6.99 -4.95 -2.31
N LEU A 63 -7.43 -3.77 -2.77
CA LEU A 63 -6.96 -3.18 -4.03
C LEU A 63 -5.45 -2.88 -3.99
N ALA A 64 -4.93 -2.33 -2.88
CA ALA A 64 -3.49 -2.10 -2.72
C ALA A 64 -2.68 -3.41 -2.85
N GLY A 65 -3.19 -4.52 -2.31
CA GLY A 65 -2.62 -5.85 -2.48
C GLY A 65 -2.64 -6.34 -3.94
N ARG A 66 -3.73 -6.10 -4.66
CA ARG A 66 -3.84 -6.41 -6.09
C ARG A 66 -2.88 -5.57 -6.93
N LEU A 67 -2.77 -4.27 -6.66
CA LEU A 67 -1.82 -3.38 -7.33
C LEU A 67 -0.38 -3.87 -7.13
N TRP A 68 0.01 -4.16 -5.88
CA TRP A 68 1.31 -4.76 -5.57
C TRP A 68 1.58 -6.03 -6.37
N ASN A 69 0.59 -6.91 -6.49
CA ASN A 69 0.71 -8.13 -7.27
C ASN A 69 0.80 -7.86 -8.78
N HIS A 70 0.15 -6.81 -9.27
CA HIS A 70 0.10 -6.54 -10.71
C HIS A 70 1.35 -5.84 -11.24
N VAL A 71 1.97 -4.98 -10.42
CA VAL A 71 3.09 -4.09 -10.82
C VAL A 71 4.22 -4.81 -11.56
N PRO A 72 4.75 -5.98 -11.15
CA PRO A 72 5.84 -6.61 -11.91
C PRO A 72 5.47 -6.93 -13.36
N ALA A 73 4.23 -7.38 -13.60
CA ALA A 73 3.74 -7.67 -14.95
C ALA A 73 3.53 -6.37 -15.74
N MET A 74 2.95 -5.35 -15.11
CA MET A 74 2.78 -4.02 -15.72
C MET A 74 4.14 -3.39 -16.07
N ALA A 75 5.12 -3.47 -15.18
CA ALA A 75 6.44 -2.89 -15.38
C ALA A 75 7.15 -3.55 -16.56
N GLY A 76 7.04 -4.87 -16.69
CA GLY A 76 7.52 -5.60 -17.86
C GLY A 76 6.85 -5.15 -19.16
N ALA A 77 5.53 -5.00 -19.17
CA ALA A 77 4.78 -4.56 -20.34
C ALA A 77 5.09 -3.10 -20.75
N LEU A 78 5.16 -2.18 -19.77
CA LEU A 78 5.50 -0.77 -20.03
C LEU A 78 6.93 -0.64 -20.56
N ALA A 79 7.89 -1.38 -19.99
CA ALA A 79 9.27 -1.40 -20.48
C ALA A 79 9.38 -1.90 -21.92
N GLN A 80 8.64 -2.96 -22.28
CA GLN A 80 8.59 -3.46 -23.66
C GLN A 80 7.95 -2.47 -24.64
N GLY A 81 6.98 -1.68 -24.16
CA GLY A 81 6.34 -0.63 -24.96
C GLY A 81 7.09 0.71 -24.99
N GLY A 82 8.25 0.82 -24.35
CA GLY A 82 9.01 2.08 -24.25
C GLY A 82 8.29 3.18 -23.46
N VAL A 83 7.40 2.81 -22.55
CA VAL A 83 6.60 3.74 -21.73
C VAL A 83 7.23 3.86 -20.35
N GLU A 84 7.43 5.09 -19.89
CA GLU A 84 7.91 5.34 -18.54
C GLU A 84 6.89 4.91 -17.47
N TRP A 85 7.39 4.42 -16.34
CA TRP A 85 6.55 4.08 -15.20
C TRP A 85 5.83 5.34 -14.66
N PRO A 86 4.49 5.39 -14.62
CA PRO A 86 3.78 6.61 -14.28
C PRO A 86 3.98 6.96 -12.80
N ARG A 87 4.27 8.23 -12.51
CA ARG A 87 4.30 8.74 -11.14
C ARG A 87 2.88 8.98 -10.65
N ILE A 88 2.54 8.46 -9.48
CA ILE A 88 1.21 8.60 -8.86
C ILE A 88 1.40 8.99 -7.40
N GLY A 89 0.90 10.17 -7.03
CA GLY A 89 0.89 10.65 -5.64
C GLY A 89 -0.28 10.09 -4.82
N ALA A 90 -0.27 10.30 -3.50
CA ALA A 90 -1.31 9.79 -2.60
C ALA A 90 -2.73 10.30 -2.96
N GLN A 91 -2.87 11.58 -3.33
CA GLN A 91 -4.15 12.15 -3.72
C GLN A 91 -4.64 11.59 -5.07
N GLU A 92 -3.74 11.47 -6.05
CA GLU A 92 -4.06 10.83 -7.33
C GLU A 92 -4.46 9.36 -7.13
N MET A 93 -3.76 8.65 -6.23
CA MET A 93 -4.07 7.26 -5.89
C MET A 93 -5.43 7.13 -5.19
N ALA A 94 -5.79 8.05 -4.30
CA ALA A 94 -7.10 8.06 -3.66
C ALA A 94 -8.23 8.19 -4.70
N ALA A 95 -8.09 9.12 -5.65
CA ALA A 95 -9.04 9.30 -6.74
C ALA A 95 -9.10 8.06 -7.65
N LEU A 96 -7.95 7.45 -7.98
CA LEU A 96 -7.91 6.18 -8.72
C LEU A 96 -8.62 5.05 -7.98
N MET A 97 -8.40 4.92 -6.67
CA MET A 97 -9.11 3.95 -5.83
C MET A 97 -10.62 4.17 -5.87
N ALA A 98 -11.07 5.43 -5.78
CA ALA A 98 -12.49 5.79 -5.91
C ALA A 98 -13.06 5.36 -7.28
N TYR A 99 -12.35 5.68 -8.37
CA TYR A 99 -12.75 5.28 -9.72
C TYR A 99 -12.84 3.76 -9.88
N LEU A 100 -11.90 3.01 -9.27
CA LEU A 100 -11.84 1.56 -9.26
C LEU A 100 -12.79 0.91 -8.22
N GLN A 101 -13.63 1.71 -7.56
CA GLN A 101 -14.64 1.30 -6.58
C GLN A 101 -14.05 0.61 -5.32
N ALA A 102 -12.84 1.01 -4.93
CA ALA A 102 -12.27 0.65 -3.65
C ALA A 102 -12.82 1.53 -2.52
N ASP A 103 -13.14 0.90 -1.40
CA ASP A 103 -13.67 1.56 -0.21
C ASP A 103 -13.03 0.97 1.05
N ALA A 104 -12.38 1.83 1.84
CA ALA A 104 -11.72 1.41 3.07
C ALA A 104 -12.70 0.81 4.10
N ARG A 105 -14.00 1.15 4.04
CA ARG A 105 -15.03 0.56 4.93
C ARG A 105 -15.31 -0.92 4.61
N ARG A 106 -14.82 -1.44 3.48
CA ARG A 106 -14.92 -2.85 3.10
C ARG A 106 -13.71 -3.66 3.55
N ASP A 107 -12.62 -3.01 3.95
CA ASP A 107 -11.46 -3.72 4.50
C ASP A 107 -11.81 -4.27 5.89
N ALA A 108 -11.33 -5.48 6.20
CA ALA A 108 -11.40 -6.00 7.56
C ALA A 108 -10.47 -5.21 8.50
N GLU A 109 -10.83 -5.17 9.78
CA GLU A 109 -9.93 -4.64 10.81
C GLU A 109 -8.61 -5.45 10.81
N PRO A 110 -7.43 -4.80 10.83
CA PRO A 110 -6.16 -5.51 10.77
C PRO A 110 -5.94 -6.49 11.93
N ASP A 111 -5.66 -7.74 11.59
CA ASP A 111 -5.15 -8.76 12.51
C ASP A 111 -3.61 -8.65 12.56
N LEU A 112 -3.09 -8.05 13.63
CA LEU A 112 -1.66 -7.77 13.79
C LEU A 112 -0.81 -9.04 13.84
N TYR A 113 -1.35 -10.14 14.37
CA TYR A 113 -0.64 -11.42 14.39
C TYR A 113 -0.50 -11.97 12.97
N LYS A 114 -1.58 -11.97 12.18
CA LYS A 114 -1.51 -12.33 10.76
C LYS A 114 -0.61 -11.38 9.98
N GLY A 115 -0.56 -10.10 10.35
CA GLY A 115 0.37 -9.12 9.77
C GLY A 115 1.83 -9.48 9.99
N GLN A 116 2.18 -9.83 11.23
CA GLN A 116 3.51 -10.34 11.57
C GLN A 116 3.83 -11.63 10.80
N VAL A 117 2.89 -12.56 10.72
CA VAL A 117 3.05 -13.81 9.96
C VAL A 117 3.28 -13.52 8.48
N ALA A 118 2.54 -12.57 7.89
CA ALA A 118 2.71 -12.15 6.50
C ALA A 118 4.12 -11.59 6.27
N LEU A 119 4.59 -10.69 7.15
CA LEU A 119 5.94 -10.12 7.08
C LEU A 119 7.02 -11.22 7.05
N LEU A 120 6.93 -12.18 7.97
CA LEU A 120 7.92 -13.25 8.12
C LEU A 120 7.85 -14.26 6.97
N ARG A 121 6.66 -14.81 6.67
CA ARG A 121 6.49 -15.85 5.66
C ARG A 121 6.75 -15.35 4.25
N LYS A 122 6.40 -14.10 3.96
CA LYS A 122 6.67 -13.47 2.66
C LYS A 122 8.10 -12.98 2.53
N GLY A 123 8.93 -13.13 3.58
CA GLY A 123 10.37 -12.94 3.52
C GLY A 123 10.81 -11.48 3.47
N CYS A 124 9.98 -10.53 3.91
CA CYS A 124 10.29 -9.10 3.89
C CYS A 124 11.62 -8.79 4.60
N LEU A 125 11.86 -9.50 5.71
CA LEU A 125 13.07 -9.34 6.54
C LEU A 125 14.35 -9.93 5.92
N LYS A 126 14.27 -10.59 4.76
CA LYS A 126 15.47 -10.99 4.01
C LYS A 126 16.23 -9.78 3.46
N CYS A 127 15.51 -8.68 3.20
CA CYS A 127 16.08 -7.45 2.67
C CYS A 127 15.93 -6.29 3.66
N HIS A 128 14.73 -6.09 4.20
CA HIS A 128 14.46 -4.99 5.13
C HIS A 128 14.78 -5.36 6.58
N SER A 129 15.05 -4.36 7.41
CA SER A 129 15.02 -4.52 8.85
C SER A 129 13.62 -4.23 9.42
N LEU A 130 13.39 -4.73 10.63
CA LEU A 130 12.34 -4.28 11.52
C LEU A 130 12.99 -4.03 12.88
N ARG A 131 13.00 -2.77 13.34
CA ARG A 131 13.66 -2.37 14.59
C ARG A 131 15.15 -2.76 14.64
N ARG A 132 15.83 -2.53 13.52
CA ARG A 132 17.25 -2.81 13.27
C ARG A 132 17.63 -4.29 13.26
N GLU A 133 16.63 -5.18 13.23
CA GLU A 133 16.83 -6.62 13.08
C GLU A 133 16.37 -7.09 11.70
N GLY A 134 17.12 -8.00 11.06
CA GLY A 134 16.83 -8.51 9.73
C GLY A 134 17.85 -8.04 8.68
N GLY A 135 17.35 -7.77 7.47
CA GLY A 135 18.17 -7.28 6.37
C GLY A 135 18.63 -5.83 6.57
N ARG A 136 19.45 -5.33 5.64
CA ARG A 136 20.08 -3.98 5.72
C ARG A 136 19.67 -3.07 4.56
N VAL A 137 18.66 -3.45 3.79
CA VAL A 137 18.13 -2.64 2.70
C VAL A 137 17.10 -1.70 3.28
N GLU A 138 17.35 -0.40 3.15
CA GLU A 138 16.42 0.64 3.57
C GLU A 138 15.06 0.55 2.85
N PRO A 139 13.95 0.89 3.53
CA PRO A 139 13.90 1.38 4.91
C PRO A 139 13.87 0.27 5.97
N ASP A 140 14.13 0.64 7.23
CA ASP A 140 13.62 -0.12 8.38
C ASP A 140 12.08 0.00 8.44
N LEU A 141 11.39 -1.13 8.49
CA LEU A 141 9.94 -1.17 8.42
C LEU A 141 9.25 -0.69 9.70
N ALA A 142 9.98 -0.56 10.80
CA ALA A 142 9.49 0.04 12.05
C ALA A 142 9.75 1.55 12.14
N GLU A 143 10.25 2.19 11.08
CA GLU A 143 10.28 3.65 11.04
C GLU A 143 8.88 4.22 10.88
N ARG A 144 8.60 5.30 11.60
CA ARG A 144 7.33 6.03 11.44
C ARG A 144 7.34 6.71 10.09
N ARG A 145 6.33 6.41 9.27
CA ARG A 145 6.19 6.98 7.93
C ARG A 145 4.75 7.40 7.67
N ALA A 146 4.59 8.51 6.97
CA ALA A 146 3.28 9.06 6.62
C ALA A 146 2.49 8.14 5.66
N ASP A 147 3.17 7.27 4.93
CA ASP A 147 2.53 6.30 4.03
C ASP A 147 1.77 5.19 4.76
N TYR A 148 1.93 5.04 6.09
CA TYR A 148 1.15 4.08 6.90
C TYR A 148 -0.25 4.58 7.28
N GLU A 149 -0.56 5.85 7.05
CA GLU A 149 -1.78 6.45 7.58
C GLU A 149 -3.03 6.18 6.73
N SER A 150 -2.88 5.76 5.48
CA SER A 150 -4.03 5.41 4.63
C SER A 150 -3.67 4.42 3.53
N ALA A 151 -4.68 3.69 3.02
CA ALA A 151 -4.52 2.79 1.89
C ALA A 151 -3.97 3.50 0.64
N ALA A 152 -4.45 4.72 0.37
CA ALA A 152 -4.00 5.50 -0.78
C ALA A 152 -2.53 5.94 -0.66
N ALA A 153 -2.12 6.41 0.53
CA ALA A 153 -0.73 6.79 0.77
C ALA A 153 0.21 5.57 0.68
N TRP A 154 -0.17 4.45 1.28
CA TRP A 154 0.55 3.19 1.17
C TRP A 154 0.66 2.72 -0.28
N ALA A 155 -0.46 2.67 -1.01
CA ALA A 155 -0.47 2.22 -2.40
C ALA A 155 0.32 3.13 -3.32
N ALA A 156 0.33 4.45 -3.11
CA ALA A 156 1.16 5.39 -3.88
C ALA A 156 2.66 5.19 -3.60
N ALA A 157 3.03 5.01 -2.33
CA ALA A 157 4.41 4.71 -1.95
C ALA A 157 4.86 3.39 -2.57
N MET A 158 4.03 2.35 -2.47
CA MET A 158 4.33 1.03 -3.04
C MET A 158 4.34 1.06 -4.57
N TRP A 159 3.44 1.79 -5.24
CA TRP A 159 3.46 1.97 -6.69
C TRP A 159 4.82 2.43 -7.20
N THR A 160 5.48 3.33 -6.46
CA THR A 160 6.82 3.82 -6.76
C THR A 160 7.91 2.80 -6.40
N HIS A 161 7.74 2.09 -5.29
CA HIS A 161 8.76 1.22 -4.70
C HIS A 161 8.81 -0.18 -5.34
N THR A 162 7.67 -0.70 -5.77
CA THR A 162 7.47 -2.08 -6.17
C THR A 162 8.34 -2.53 -7.37
N PRO A 163 8.50 -1.76 -8.46
CA PRO A 163 9.37 -2.18 -9.56
C PRO A 163 10.82 -2.45 -9.10
N ARG A 164 11.31 -1.63 -8.16
CA ARG A 164 12.64 -1.80 -7.55
C ARG A 164 12.70 -3.08 -6.71
N MET A 165 11.68 -3.36 -5.90
CA MET A 165 11.60 -4.59 -5.11
C MET A 165 11.50 -5.84 -5.98
N ALA A 166 10.74 -5.79 -7.07
CA ALA A 166 10.63 -6.90 -8.03
C ALA A 166 11.97 -7.18 -8.71
N ALA A 167 12.68 -6.14 -9.17
CA ALA A 167 14.02 -6.27 -9.75
C ALA A 167 15.02 -6.83 -8.73
N MET A 168 15.00 -6.36 -7.49
CA MET A 168 15.87 -6.87 -6.42
C MET A 168 15.56 -8.33 -6.07
N ALA A 169 14.28 -8.70 -5.98
CA ALA A 169 13.86 -10.07 -5.72
C ALA A 169 14.41 -11.02 -6.80
N GLY A 170 14.30 -10.63 -8.08
CA GLY A 170 14.90 -11.37 -9.18
C GLY A 170 16.42 -11.52 -9.08
N ARG A 171 17.14 -10.45 -8.75
CA ARG A 171 18.61 -10.46 -8.59
C ARG A 171 19.09 -11.36 -7.44
N LEU A 172 18.33 -11.40 -6.34
CA LEU A 172 18.67 -12.18 -5.15
C LEU A 172 18.12 -13.62 -5.19
N GLY A 173 17.40 -14.00 -6.25
CA GLY A 173 16.79 -15.32 -6.35
C GLY A 173 15.72 -15.59 -5.28
N VAL A 174 15.10 -14.53 -4.73
CA VAL A 174 14.02 -14.66 -3.75
C VAL A 174 12.66 -14.45 -4.42
N PRO A 175 11.61 -15.19 -4.00
CA PRO A 175 10.27 -14.97 -4.55
C PRO A 175 9.78 -13.55 -4.25
N TYR A 176 9.22 -12.89 -5.27
CA TYR A 176 8.49 -11.64 -5.06
C TYR A 176 7.20 -11.93 -4.26
N PRO A 177 6.96 -11.26 -3.13
CA PRO A 177 5.85 -11.60 -2.26
C PRO A 177 4.51 -11.26 -2.93
N ARG A 178 3.51 -12.13 -2.77
CA ARG A 178 2.15 -11.93 -3.28
C ARG A 178 1.17 -11.83 -2.12
N PHE A 179 0.18 -10.94 -2.21
CA PHE A 179 -0.85 -10.76 -1.18
C PHE A 179 -2.21 -11.26 -1.65
N ALA A 180 -2.99 -11.85 -0.74
CA ALA A 180 -4.36 -12.30 -0.99
C ALA A 180 -5.29 -11.86 0.15
N GLY A 181 -6.54 -11.52 -0.19
CA GLY A 181 -7.53 -11.05 0.78
C GLY A 181 -6.98 -9.92 1.66
N ASP A 182 -7.12 -10.10 2.98
CA ASP A 182 -6.75 -9.09 3.97
C ASP A 182 -5.26 -9.05 4.32
N GLU A 183 -4.41 -9.88 3.69
CA GLU A 183 -2.98 -9.98 4.05
C GLU A 183 -2.25 -8.63 3.95
N MET A 184 -2.60 -7.78 2.97
CA MET A 184 -2.00 -6.46 2.83
C MET A 184 -2.45 -5.52 3.96
N GLY A 185 -3.75 -5.54 4.33
CA GLY A 185 -4.29 -4.78 5.44
C GLY A 185 -3.67 -5.17 6.78
N ASN A 186 -3.58 -6.49 7.03
CA ASN A 186 -2.93 -7.06 8.22
C ASN A 186 -1.46 -6.64 8.30
N LEU A 187 -0.72 -6.71 7.19
CA LEU A 187 0.68 -6.27 7.16
C LEU A 187 0.81 -4.80 7.52
N LEU A 188 0.03 -3.92 6.88
CA LEU A 188 0.10 -2.48 7.14
C LEU A 188 -0.25 -2.14 8.60
N GLY A 189 -1.30 -2.78 9.14
CA GLY A 189 -1.68 -2.63 10.55
C GLY A 189 -0.53 -3.02 11.49
N PHE A 190 0.11 -4.17 11.25
CA PHE A 190 1.27 -4.60 12.03
C PHE A 190 2.45 -3.62 11.93
N LEU A 191 2.76 -3.13 10.73
CA LEU A 191 3.86 -2.18 10.53
C LEU A 191 3.60 -0.84 11.22
N LYS A 192 2.35 -0.35 11.16
CA LYS A 192 1.93 0.86 11.86
C LYS A 192 2.09 0.72 13.37
N GLU A 193 1.66 -0.41 13.94
CA GLU A 193 1.84 -0.70 15.37
C GLU A 193 3.33 -0.79 15.74
N ALA A 194 4.12 -1.52 14.96
CA ALA A 194 5.55 -1.68 15.21
C ALA A 194 6.31 -0.33 15.19
N ALA A 195 5.87 0.61 14.34
CA ALA A 195 6.43 1.95 14.22
C ALA A 195 5.92 2.94 15.27
N ALA A 196 4.77 2.68 15.88
CA ALA A 196 4.25 3.47 16.99
C ALA A 196 4.87 3.08 18.34
N ALA A 197 5.15 1.78 18.53
CA ALA A 197 5.67 1.29 19.79
C ALA A 197 7.15 1.68 20.01
N PRO A 198 7.55 2.06 21.24
CA PRO A 198 8.92 2.46 21.54
C PRO A 198 9.93 1.37 21.18
N LEU A 199 11.12 1.78 20.75
CA LEU A 199 12.25 0.86 20.65
C LEU A 199 12.50 0.27 22.05
N ALA A 200 12.47 -1.04 22.17
CA ALA A 200 12.92 -1.69 23.39
C ALA A 200 14.36 -1.24 23.66
N GLY A 201 14.61 -0.66 24.83
CA GLY A 201 15.97 -0.33 25.25
C GLY A 201 16.87 -1.57 25.22
N PRO A 202 18.20 -1.40 25.19
CA PRO A 202 19.11 -2.54 25.22
C PRO A 202 18.73 -3.46 26.38
N LYS A 203 18.46 -4.73 26.09
CA LYS A 203 18.25 -5.73 27.13
C LYS A 203 19.47 -5.71 28.03
N ALA A 204 19.30 -5.36 29.31
CA ALA A 204 20.37 -5.40 30.28
C ALA A 204 21.01 -6.79 30.23
N ALA A 205 22.33 -6.83 30.11
CA ALA A 205 23.06 -8.10 30.11
C ALA A 205 22.69 -8.87 31.40
N PRO A 206 22.49 -10.21 31.32
CA PRO A 206 22.21 -10.99 32.51
C PRO A 206 23.36 -10.79 33.51
N LYS A 207 23.02 -10.38 34.73
CA LYS A 207 23.98 -10.33 35.83
C LYS A 207 24.42 -11.78 36.08
N ARG A 208 25.72 -12.02 35.88
CA ARG A 208 26.37 -13.29 36.24
C ARG A 208 26.38 -13.49 37.74
#